data_AF-A0A8S1WF31-F1
#
_entry.id   AF-A0A8S1WF31-F1
#
_cell.length_a   1.000
_cell.length_b   1.000
_cell.length_c   1.000
_cell.angle_alpha   90.00
_cell.angle_beta   90.00
_cell.angle_gamma   90.00
#
_symmetry.space_group_name_H-M   'P 1'
#
loop_
_entity.id
_entity.type
_entity.pdbx_description
1 polymer ?
#
loop_
_entity_poly.entity_id
_entity_poly.type
_entity_poly.pdbx_seq_one_letter_code
_entity_poly.pdbx_strand_id
1 'polypeptide(L)'
;MTDLRKRSLSLQNNDILCADFYSKSECSPDKLKRKSQRSQQAIIITSPTKIVEKNNSNLFEIYIDGNQTVKEGWLYQSKKVYIELTRQSIIEYNDEQKTQLIKIVSLKEFEYNIQQDKQIIKLQFPHLHQIITYQAKDAVEAKMWVGCLNIVLDKHRNHPKNKLQLQEVPRYFGVNVISEEYFLKIVESGDLLLFETNNTGAKLQRVFTNTKYDHVAIAIKMANKYLFVFDANADTGVTFMEWSQFIEINDLYEKLAIRKLMNVDRIEIEKKMIEFLQQVHGKKYEVTFSKLFRQKSLSPSKSNESFFCSELVAKAFKYCGLLESDKASSSFLPVQFTKQLKLTNQIQITDDIVVILKKHLTK
;
A
#
# COMPACT_ATOMS: atom_id res chain seq x y z
N MET A 1 -21.59 34.27 82.32
CA MET A 1 -20.14 34.40 82.17
C MET A 1 -19.87 34.44 80.67
N THR A 2 -19.85 35.66 80.11
CA THR A 2 -18.68 36.35 79.54
C THR A 2 -18.31 35.77 78.16
N ASP A 3 -18.81 36.30 77.04
CA ASP A 3 -18.62 37.62 76.39
C ASP A 3 -17.36 37.67 75.49
N LEU A 4 -17.44 38.52 74.45
CA LEU A 4 -16.45 38.94 73.43
C LEU A 4 -16.65 38.31 72.02
N ARG A 5 -17.37 38.94 71.09
CA ARG A 5 -17.16 40.21 70.33
C ARG A 5 -16.17 40.12 69.15
N LYS A 6 -16.76 40.17 67.95
CA LYS A 6 -16.52 41.05 66.77
C LYS A 6 -15.14 41.72 66.59
N ARG A 7 -14.61 41.61 65.36
CA ARG A 7 -13.99 42.64 64.45
C ARG A 7 -13.57 41.88 63.17
N SER A 8 -14.09 42.07 61.95
CA SER A 8 -14.18 43.22 61.01
C SER A 8 -12.85 43.89 60.67
N LEU A 9 -12.46 43.88 59.39
CA LEU A 9 -11.65 44.82 58.56
C LEU A 9 -11.11 44.02 57.34
N SER A 10 -11.71 44.07 56.14
CA SER A 10 -11.66 45.10 55.08
C SER A 10 -10.34 45.19 54.30
N LEU A 11 -10.44 44.89 53.00
CA LEU A 11 -9.82 45.55 51.83
C LEU A 11 -8.32 45.89 51.87
N GLN A 12 -7.56 45.32 50.93
CA GLN A 12 -7.04 46.10 49.79
C GLN A 12 -6.44 45.22 48.69
N ASN A 13 -6.61 45.72 47.47
CA ASN A 13 -6.20 45.18 46.18
C ASN A 13 -4.71 44.90 46.09
N ASN A 14 -4.35 43.88 45.31
CA ASN A 14 -3.21 43.98 44.42
C ASN A 14 -3.49 43.16 43.15
N ASP A 15 -3.55 43.89 42.04
CA ASP A 15 -3.50 43.38 40.69
C ASP A 15 -2.21 42.58 40.46
N ILE A 16 -2.32 41.36 39.94
CA ILE A 16 -1.28 40.77 39.09
C ILE A 16 -1.94 40.22 37.84
N LEU A 17 -1.80 41.00 36.78
CA LEU A 17 -1.83 40.58 35.39
C LEU A 17 -0.75 39.50 35.18
N CYS A 18 -1.13 38.36 34.65
CA CYS A 18 -0.28 37.60 33.76
C CYS A 18 -1.14 36.91 32.70
N ALA A 19 -1.35 37.65 31.61
CA ALA A 19 -1.49 37.03 30.30
C ALA A 19 -0.18 36.30 30.00
N ASP A 20 -0.25 35.09 29.44
CA ASP A 20 0.55 34.76 28.25
C ASP A 20 0.06 33.47 27.58
N PHE A 21 -0.60 33.68 26.43
CA PHE A 21 -0.34 33.00 25.16
C PHE A 21 -0.12 31.47 25.16
N TYR A 22 -1.22 30.71 25.24
CA TYR A 22 -1.37 29.58 24.32
C TYR A 22 -1.99 30.09 23.03
N SER A 23 -1.12 30.56 22.12
CA SER A 23 -1.52 30.72 20.73
C SER A 23 -1.91 29.33 20.21
N LYS A 24 -3.22 29.10 20.07
CA LYS A 24 -3.73 28.07 19.17
C LYS A 24 -3.16 28.43 17.81
N SER A 25 -2.15 27.69 17.34
CA SER A 25 -1.67 27.85 15.98
C SER A 25 -2.81 27.42 15.06
N GLU A 26 -3.58 28.39 14.56
CA GLU A 26 -4.54 28.22 13.48
C GLU A 26 -3.80 27.95 12.17
N CYS A 27 -3.20 26.76 12.08
CA CYS A 27 -2.83 26.17 10.81
C CYS A 27 -4.07 25.40 10.32
N SER A 28 -4.99 26.13 9.68
CA SER A 28 -6.07 25.49 8.92
C SER A 28 -5.46 24.45 7.96
N PRO A 29 -6.13 23.30 7.72
CA PRO A 29 -5.72 22.32 6.71
C PRO A 29 -5.37 22.97 5.36
N ASP A 30 -6.01 24.08 5.00
CA ASP A 30 -5.73 24.81 3.76
C ASP A 30 -4.39 25.55 3.78
N LYS A 31 -3.93 26.01 4.95
CA LYS A 31 -2.59 26.60 5.12
C LYS A 31 -1.50 25.53 5.04
N LEU A 32 -1.74 24.34 5.60
CA LEU A 32 -0.84 23.18 5.45
C LEU A 32 -0.77 22.71 4.00
N LYS A 33 -1.91 22.60 3.31
CA LYS A 33 -2.00 22.28 1.87
C LYS A 33 -1.19 23.26 1.02
N ARG A 34 -1.38 24.57 1.21
CA ARG A 34 -0.66 25.61 0.45
C ARG A 34 0.85 25.65 0.74
N LYS A 35 1.26 25.40 1.99
CA LYS A 35 2.69 25.27 2.33
C LYS A 35 3.29 24.03 1.66
N SER A 36 2.61 22.88 1.68
CA SER A 36 3.10 21.66 1.04
C SER A 36 3.28 21.82 -0.47
N GLN A 37 2.36 22.51 -1.15
CA GLN A 37 2.46 22.78 -2.60
C GLN A 37 3.65 23.69 -2.94
N ARG A 38 3.93 24.72 -2.12
CA ARG A 38 5.11 25.59 -2.33
C ARG A 38 6.43 24.86 -2.04
N SER A 39 6.48 24.00 -1.02
CA SER A 39 7.67 23.17 -0.77
C SER A 39 7.88 22.11 -1.86
N GLN A 40 6.80 21.53 -2.39
CA GLN A 40 6.85 20.60 -3.53
C GLN A 40 7.38 21.28 -4.80
N GLN A 41 6.97 22.53 -5.08
CA GLN A 41 7.51 23.35 -6.17
C GLN A 41 9.03 23.54 -6.03
N ALA A 42 9.53 23.83 -4.83
CA ALA A 42 10.95 24.00 -4.61
C ALA A 42 11.72 22.68 -4.83
N ILE A 43 11.20 21.54 -4.36
CA ILE A 43 11.86 20.22 -4.49
C ILE A 43 12.01 19.81 -5.96
N ILE A 44 10.95 19.97 -6.77
CA ILE A 44 10.97 19.57 -8.19
C ILE A 44 11.92 20.46 -9.00
N ILE A 45 11.95 21.77 -8.73
CA ILE A 45 12.73 22.75 -9.53
C ILE A 45 14.22 22.72 -9.14
N THR A 46 14.55 22.41 -7.89
CA THR A 46 15.93 22.52 -7.38
C THR A 46 16.69 21.20 -7.32
N SER A 47 16.04 20.06 -7.56
CA SER A 47 16.72 18.76 -7.55
C SER A 47 17.52 18.58 -8.85
N PRO A 48 18.87 18.63 -8.83
CA PRO A 48 19.64 18.26 -10.01
C PRO A 48 19.33 16.81 -10.36
N THR A 49 19.09 16.53 -11.64
CA THR A 49 18.86 15.19 -12.19
C THR A 49 20.16 14.37 -12.16
N LYS A 50 20.74 14.15 -10.98
CA LYS A 50 21.80 13.18 -10.80
C LYS A 50 21.14 11.81 -10.76
N ILE A 51 21.22 11.12 -11.88
CA ILE A 51 20.90 9.69 -11.99
C ILE A 51 21.79 8.97 -10.99
N VAL A 52 21.19 8.39 -9.95
CA VAL A 52 21.92 7.65 -8.93
C VAL A 52 22.16 6.23 -9.43
N GLU A 53 23.42 5.82 -9.51
CA GLU A 53 23.79 4.42 -9.75
C GLU A 53 23.17 3.54 -8.64
N LYS A 54 22.34 2.57 -9.04
CA LYS A 54 21.55 1.75 -8.13
C LYS A 54 22.32 0.50 -7.69
N ASN A 55 22.49 0.35 -6.39
CA ASN A 55 22.78 -0.93 -5.72
C ASN A 55 21.51 -1.67 -5.23
N ASN A 56 20.30 -1.22 -5.61
CA ASN A 56 19.04 -1.72 -5.05
C ASN A 56 18.33 -2.82 -5.87
N SER A 57 18.79 -3.17 -7.08
CA SER A 57 18.14 -4.20 -7.91
C SER A 57 18.05 -5.56 -7.19
N ASN A 58 19.02 -5.86 -6.33
CA ASN A 58 19.11 -7.13 -5.61
C ASN A 58 17.97 -7.33 -4.58
N LEU A 59 17.38 -6.28 -4.00
CA LEU A 59 16.42 -6.47 -2.90
C LEU A 59 15.07 -7.07 -3.35
N PHE A 60 14.59 -6.75 -4.55
CA PHE A 60 13.40 -7.40 -5.07
C PHE A 60 13.70 -8.79 -5.64
N GLU A 61 14.90 -9.01 -6.17
CA GLU A 61 15.37 -10.35 -6.53
C GLU A 61 15.42 -11.27 -5.29
N ILE A 62 15.82 -10.76 -4.13
CA ILE A 62 15.73 -11.49 -2.85
C ILE A 62 14.27 -11.82 -2.49
N TYR A 63 13.31 -10.94 -2.77
CA TYR A 63 11.89 -11.25 -2.58
C TYR A 63 11.44 -12.39 -3.50
N ILE A 64 11.86 -12.35 -4.77
CA ILE A 64 11.58 -13.40 -5.75
C ILE A 64 12.26 -14.72 -5.35
N ASP A 65 13.51 -14.69 -4.89
CA ASP A 65 14.22 -15.85 -4.33
C ASP A 65 13.48 -16.41 -3.11
N GLY A 66 12.89 -15.53 -2.30
CA GLY A 66 12.01 -15.90 -1.20
C GLY A 66 10.80 -16.75 -1.64
N ASN A 67 10.35 -16.63 -2.88
CA ASN A 67 9.26 -17.42 -3.46
C ASN A 67 9.71 -18.77 -4.03
N GLN A 68 10.99 -19.13 -3.95
CA GLN A 68 11.43 -20.47 -4.35
C GLN A 68 10.78 -21.54 -3.48
N THR A 69 10.26 -22.57 -4.13
CA THR A 69 9.61 -23.73 -3.52
C THR A 69 10.61 -24.53 -2.69
N VAL A 70 10.27 -24.75 -1.43
CA VAL A 70 10.98 -25.65 -0.49
C VAL A 70 10.37 -27.05 -0.56
N LYS A 71 9.04 -27.12 -0.56
CA LYS A 71 8.27 -28.36 -0.67
C LYS A 71 6.90 -28.06 -1.24
N GLU A 72 6.41 -28.95 -2.08
CA GLU A 72 5.02 -28.94 -2.53
C GLU A 72 4.37 -30.32 -2.42
N GLY A 73 3.05 -30.35 -2.45
CA GLY A 73 2.25 -31.56 -2.43
C GLY A 73 0.86 -31.39 -1.85
N TRP A 74 0.07 -32.45 -1.95
CA TRP A 74 -1.31 -32.46 -1.46
C TRP A 74 -1.37 -32.61 0.07
N LEU A 75 -2.18 -31.78 0.72
CA LEU A 75 -2.58 -31.91 2.13
C LEU A 75 -4.11 -31.80 2.24
N TYR A 76 -4.66 -32.24 3.36
CA TYR A 76 -6.10 -32.14 3.65
C TYR A 76 -6.38 -31.08 4.72
N GLN A 77 -7.41 -30.27 4.47
CA GLN A 77 -8.08 -29.43 5.46
C GLN A 77 -9.54 -29.91 5.57
N SER A 78 -10.53 -29.03 5.37
CA SER A 78 -11.91 -29.42 5.09
C SER A 78 -12.07 -30.06 3.70
N LYS A 79 -11.14 -29.77 2.78
CA LYS A 79 -11.01 -30.35 1.45
C LYS A 79 -9.55 -30.65 1.16
N LYS A 80 -9.30 -31.42 0.11
CA LYS A 80 -7.95 -31.64 -0.43
C LYS A 80 -7.44 -30.33 -1.04
N VAL A 81 -6.24 -29.91 -0.69
CA VAL A 81 -5.60 -28.66 -1.15
C VAL A 81 -4.17 -28.94 -1.57
N TYR A 82 -3.73 -28.31 -2.67
CA TYR A 82 -2.35 -28.38 -3.11
C TYR A 82 -1.56 -27.28 -2.40
N ILE A 83 -0.50 -27.67 -1.70
CA ILE A 83 0.29 -26.76 -0.87
C ILE A 83 1.64 -26.55 -1.50
N GLU A 84 2.06 -25.30 -1.59
CA GLU A 84 3.41 -24.87 -1.91
C GLU A 84 3.99 -24.12 -0.71
N LEU A 85 4.95 -24.75 -0.04
CA LEU A 85 5.80 -24.08 0.94
C LEU A 85 6.97 -23.47 0.21
N THR A 86 7.07 -22.16 0.24
CA THR A 86 8.21 -21.38 -0.25
C THR A 86 9.17 -21.06 0.89
N ARG A 87 10.28 -20.39 0.58
CA ARG A 87 11.23 -19.91 1.59
C ARG A 87 10.65 -18.81 2.49
N GLN A 88 9.45 -18.27 2.24
CA GLN A 88 8.87 -17.20 3.06
C GLN A 88 7.37 -17.33 3.33
N SER A 89 6.66 -18.25 2.68
CA SER A 89 5.21 -18.32 2.72
C SER A 89 4.69 -19.73 2.48
N ILE A 90 3.47 -19.98 2.92
CA ILE A 90 2.65 -21.12 2.48
C ILE A 90 1.60 -20.61 1.51
N ILE A 91 1.50 -21.26 0.36
CA ILE A 91 0.52 -20.95 -0.68
C ILE A 91 -0.39 -22.16 -0.87
N GLU A 92 -1.69 -21.93 -0.87
CA GLU A 92 -2.72 -22.96 -1.05
C GLU A 92 -3.41 -22.78 -2.40
N TYR A 93 -3.55 -23.88 -3.15
CA TYR A 93 -4.25 -23.93 -4.44
C TYR A 93 -5.32 -25.02 -4.43
N ASN A 94 -6.36 -24.87 -5.28
CA ASN A 94 -7.34 -25.94 -5.49
C ASN A 94 -6.79 -27.09 -6.34
N ASP A 95 -5.73 -26.82 -7.11
CA ASP A 95 -5.17 -27.72 -8.12
C ASP A 95 -3.64 -27.70 -8.13
N GLU A 96 -3.05 -28.80 -8.59
CA GLU A 96 -1.60 -29.00 -8.70
C GLU A 96 -0.96 -28.14 -9.80
N GLN A 97 -1.74 -27.70 -10.80
CA GLN A 97 -1.29 -26.77 -11.83
C GLN A 97 -1.22 -25.32 -11.32
N LYS A 98 -1.57 -25.07 -10.05
CA LYS A 98 -1.52 -23.75 -9.39
C LYS A 98 -2.37 -22.69 -10.07
N THR A 99 -3.45 -23.10 -10.74
CA THR A 99 -4.30 -22.18 -11.52
C THR A 99 -5.32 -21.44 -10.65
N GLN A 100 -5.73 -22.02 -9.52
CA GLN A 100 -6.71 -21.43 -8.61
C GLN A 100 -6.13 -21.22 -7.22
N LEU A 101 -5.57 -20.03 -6.99
CA LEU A 101 -5.08 -19.59 -5.68
C LEU A 101 -6.22 -19.50 -4.66
N ILE A 102 -6.05 -20.15 -3.51
CA ILE A 102 -6.96 -20.08 -2.36
C ILE A 102 -6.47 -19.03 -1.36
N LYS A 103 -5.20 -19.16 -0.93
CA LYS A 103 -4.67 -18.41 0.21
C LYS A 103 -3.15 -18.31 0.19
N ILE A 104 -2.60 -17.19 0.64
CA ILE A 104 -1.15 -17.01 0.89
C ILE A 104 -0.94 -16.60 2.34
N VAL A 105 -0.06 -17.28 3.07
CA VAL A 105 0.27 -16.94 4.46
C VAL A 105 1.76 -16.73 4.59
N SER A 106 2.16 -15.50 4.89
CA SER A 106 3.56 -15.16 5.08
C SER A 106 4.10 -15.70 6.41
N LEU A 107 5.04 -16.63 6.32
CA LEU A 107 5.81 -17.16 7.46
C LEU A 107 6.97 -16.24 7.85
N LYS A 108 7.42 -15.40 6.90
CA LYS A 108 8.42 -14.37 7.14
C LYS A 108 7.84 -13.24 8.00
N GLU A 109 6.67 -12.72 7.62
CA GLU A 109 6.12 -11.50 8.24
C GLU A 109 5.37 -11.75 9.56
N PHE A 110 4.92 -12.98 9.81
CA PHE A 110 4.16 -13.34 11.02
C PHE A 110 4.86 -14.37 11.88
N GLU A 111 4.66 -14.26 13.19
CA GLU A 111 5.12 -15.24 14.17
C GLU A 111 4.20 -16.45 14.18
N TYR A 112 4.79 -17.65 14.22
CA TYR A 112 4.03 -18.89 14.23
C TYR A 112 4.76 -20.00 14.99
N ASN A 113 3.98 -20.94 15.51
CA ASN A 113 4.44 -22.18 16.15
C ASN A 113 3.95 -23.38 15.34
N ILE A 114 4.78 -24.41 15.29
CA ILE A 114 4.48 -25.67 14.59
C ILE A 114 4.22 -26.75 15.65
N GLN A 115 3.10 -27.46 15.53
CA GLN A 115 2.80 -28.65 16.32
C GLN A 115 2.46 -29.81 15.38
N GLN A 116 2.89 -31.02 15.74
CA GLN A 116 2.57 -32.23 15.00
C GLN A 116 1.92 -33.25 15.95
N ASP A 117 0.83 -33.87 15.51
CA ASP A 117 0.25 -35.05 16.13
C ASP A 117 -0.09 -36.10 15.05
N LYS A 118 0.68 -37.19 15.01
CA LYS A 118 0.62 -38.21 13.94
C LYS A 118 0.71 -37.56 12.56
N GLN A 119 -0.39 -37.59 11.81
CA GLN A 119 -0.52 -37.02 10.46
C GLN A 119 -1.01 -35.56 10.44
N ILE A 120 -1.38 -35.01 11.60
CA ILE A 120 -1.90 -33.65 11.73
C ILE A 120 -0.75 -32.68 11.99
N ILE A 121 -0.75 -31.57 11.25
CA ILE A 121 0.17 -30.45 11.38
C ILE A 121 -0.65 -29.23 11.73
N LYS A 122 -0.31 -28.54 12.83
CA LYS A 122 -0.95 -27.31 13.25
C LYS A 122 0.06 -26.17 13.21
N LEU A 123 -0.31 -25.10 12.51
CA LEU A 123 0.39 -23.83 12.51
C LEU A 123 -0.44 -22.84 13.32
N GLN A 124 0.05 -22.47 14.49
CA GLN A 124 -0.60 -21.48 15.35
C GLN A 124 0.08 -20.13 15.14
N PHE A 125 -0.70 -19.08 14.89
CA PHE A 125 -0.25 -17.70 14.79
C PHE A 125 -0.78 -16.93 16.01
N PRO A 126 -0.06 -16.93 17.14
CA PRO A 126 -0.61 -16.49 18.42
C PRO A 126 -1.09 -15.04 18.39
N HIS A 127 -0.32 -14.15 17.76
CA HIS A 127 -0.66 -12.72 17.66
C HIS A 127 -1.80 -12.42 16.67
N LEU A 128 -2.19 -13.40 15.85
CA LEU A 128 -3.29 -13.25 14.89
C LEU A 128 -4.57 -13.95 15.35
N HIS A 129 -4.51 -14.72 16.46
CA HIS A 129 -5.56 -15.65 16.88
C HIS A 129 -6.02 -16.59 15.74
N GLN A 130 -5.07 -17.01 14.88
CA GLN A 130 -5.34 -17.91 13.76
C GLN A 130 -4.64 -19.25 13.97
N ILE A 131 -5.31 -20.33 13.56
CA ILE A 131 -4.74 -21.68 13.52
C ILE A 131 -5.03 -22.26 12.15
N ILE A 132 -4.00 -22.75 11.47
CA ILE A 132 -4.15 -23.54 10.26
C ILE A 132 -3.83 -24.98 10.60
N THR A 133 -4.76 -25.88 10.30
CA THR A 133 -4.58 -27.32 10.50
C THR A 133 -4.53 -28.00 9.15
N TYR A 134 -3.48 -28.78 8.91
CA TYR A 134 -3.35 -29.67 7.77
C TYR A 134 -3.28 -31.12 8.23
N GLN A 135 -3.69 -32.03 7.36
CA GLN A 135 -3.55 -33.46 7.52
C GLN A 135 -2.79 -34.03 6.33
N ALA A 136 -1.64 -34.67 6.60
CA ALA A 136 -0.87 -35.42 5.62
C ALA A 136 -1.45 -36.82 5.39
N LYS A 137 -0.97 -37.52 4.36
CA LYS A 137 -1.41 -38.89 4.05
C LYS A 137 -1.06 -39.88 5.17
N ASP A 138 0.08 -39.67 5.81
CA ASP A 138 0.60 -40.50 6.90
C ASP A 138 1.51 -39.65 7.82
N ALA A 139 1.95 -40.26 8.93
CA ALA A 139 2.79 -39.58 9.91
C ALA A 139 4.21 -39.27 9.40
N VAL A 140 4.71 -40.01 8.42
CA VAL A 140 6.04 -39.80 7.82
C VAL A 140 6.02 -38.54 6.97
N GLU A 141 5.01 -38.39 6.11
CA GLU A 141 4.81 -37.20 5.31
C GLU A 141 4.57 -35.97 6.18
N ALA A 142 3.80 -36.10 7.27
CA ALA A 142 3.63 -35.00 8.24
C ALA A 142 4.97 -34.55 8.83
N LYS A 143 5.82 -35.50 9.24
CA LYS A 143 7.16 -35.22 9.75
C LYS A 143 8.06 -34.52 8.71
N MET A 144 7.96 -34.92 7.44
CA MET A 144 8.70 -34.25 6.35
C MET A 144 8.26 -32.80 6.19
N TRP A 145 6.95 -32.53 6.17
CA TRP A 145 6.43 -31.16 6.10
C TRP A 145 6.89 -30.31 7.29
N VAL A 146 6.82 -30.85 8.51
CA VAL A 146 7.29 -30.17 9.73
C VAL A 146 8.79 -29.87 9.65
N GLY A 147 9.60 -30.80 9.13
CA GLY A 147 11.02 -30.55 8.85
C GLY A 147 11.25 -29.36 7.93
N CYS A 148 10.54 -29.29 6.80
CA CYS A 148 10.64 -28.16 5.87
C CYS A 148 10.15 -26.84 6.48
N LEU A 149 9.08 -26.87 7.27
CA LEU A 149 8.56 -25.69 7.98
C LEU A 149 9.59 -25.17 8.99
N ASN A 150 10.26 -26.05 9.73
CA ASN A 150 11.33 -25.66 10.66
C ASN A 150 12.52 -25.01 9.93
N ILE A 151 12.89 -25.48 8.74
CA ILE A 151 13.92 -24.82 7.92
C ILE A 151 13.52 -23.36 7.60
N VAL A 152 12.25 -23.13 7.24
CA VAL A 152 11.74 -21.78 6.96
C VAL A 152 11.66 -20.93 8.23
N LEU A 153 11.22 -21.52 9.35
CA LEU A 153 11.21 -20.87 10.67
C LEU A 153 12.62 -20.39 11.05
N ASP A 154 13.62 -21.26 10.95
CA ASP A 154 15.00 -20.97 11.33
C ASP A 154 15.61 -19.89 10.44
N LYS A 155 15.34 -19.93 9.13
CA LYS A 155 15.78 -18.90 8.18
C LYS A 155 15.30 -17.50 8.57
N HIS A 156 14.11 -17.38 9.14
CA HIS A 156 13.49 -16.10 9.51
C HIS A 156 13.40 -15.87 11.01
N ARG A 157 14.15 -16.63 11.82
CA ARG A 157 14.09 -16.55 13.30
C ARG A 157 14.44 -15.15 13.81
N ASN A 158 15.39 -14.49 13.17
CA ASN A 158 15.84 -13.13 13.52
C ASN A 158 15.12 -12.02 12.72
N HIS A 159 14.16 -12.38 11.87
CA HIS A 159 13.39 -11.39 11.12
C HIS A 159 12.33 -10.76 12.03
N PRO A 160 12.22 -9.42 12.09
CA PRO A 160 11.17 -8.75 12.86
C PRO A 160 9.77 -9.22 12.42
N LYS A 161 8.95 -9.65 13.37
CA LYS A 161 7.58 -10.11 13.11
C LYS A 161 6.58 -8.99 13.31
N ASN A 162 5.63 -8.87 12.41
CA ASN A 162 4.56 -7.88 12.51
C ASN A 162 3.49 -8.37 13.49
N LYS A 163 3.17 -7.54 14.48
CA LYS A 163 2.06 -7.76 15.41
C LYS A 163 0.91 -6.86 15.00
N LEU A 164 -0.14 -7.45 14.44
CA LEU A 164 -1.29 -6.71 13.94
C LEU A 164 -2.25 -6.36 15.07
N GLN A 165 -2.93 -5.21 14.96
CA GLN A 165 -4.15 -4.98 15.71
C GLN A 165 -5.19 -6.03 15.30
N LEU A 166 -5.92 -6.62 16.26
CA LEU A 166 -6.79 -7.77 15.99
C LEU A 166 -7.84 -7.50 14.91
N GLN A 167 -8.40 -6.29 14.87
CA GLN A 167 -9.37 -5.89 13.86
C GLN A 167 -8.80 -5.82 12.43
N GLU A 168 -7.48 -5.72 12.29
CA GLU A 168 -6.80 -5.64 10.99
C GLU A 168 -6.35 -7.01 10.46
N VAL A 169 -6.41 -8.07 11.27
CA VAL A 169 -6.01 -9.43 10.87
C VAL A 169 -6.70 -9.90 9.57
N PRO A 170 -8.03 -9.74 9.38
CA PRO A 170 -8.71 -10.18 8.15
C PRO A 170 -8.21 -9.48 6.88
N ARG A 171 -7.56 -8.32 7.02
CA ARG A 171 -7.04 -7.54 5.88
C ARG A 171 -5.76 -8.14 5.29
N TYR A 172 -4.97 -8.79 6.15
CA TYR A 172 -3.59 -9.20 5.88
C TYR A 172 -3.37 -10.72 5.93
N PHE A 173 -4.16 -11.44 6.71
CA PHE A 173 -4.05 -12.89 6.77
C PHE A 173 -4.68 -13.53 5.53
N GLY A 174 -3.92 -14.41 4.87
CA GLY A 174 -4.39 -15.11 3.68
C GLY A 174 -4.10 -14.43 2.34
N VAL A 175 -3.36 -13.32 2.35
CA VAL A 175 -2.89 -12.61 1.16
C VAL A 175 -1.37 -12.46 1.15
N ASN A 176 -0.80 -12.25 -0.03
CA ASN A 176 0.64 -11.99 -0.18
C ASN A 176 0.99 -10.64 0.47
N VAL A 177 1.85 -10.65 1.49
CA VAL A 177 2.14 -9.46 2.31
C VAL A 177 3.64 -9.21 2.46
N ILE A 178 3.97 -7.92 2.60
CA ILE A 178 5.28 -7.43 3.02
C ILE A 178 5.10 -6.32 4.08
N SER A 179 6.10 -6.15 4.95
CA SER A 179 6.15 -4.98 5.85
C SER A 179 6.30 -3.67 5.07
N GLU A 180 5.77 -2.57 5.63
CA GLU A 180 5.96 -1.22 5.08
C GLU A 180 7.44 -0.83 4.94
N GLU A 181 8.28 -1.24 5.90
CA GLU A 181 9.73 -1.00 5.82
C GLU A 181 10.34 -1.68 4.59
N TYR A 182 9.95 -2.92 4.32
CA TYR A 182 10.46 -3.65 3.15
C TYR A 182 9.90 -3.07 1.85
N PHE A 183 8.61 -2.72 1.82
CA PHE A 183 7.98 -1.97 0.72
C PHE A 183 8.79 -0.73 0.33
N LEU A 184 9.11 0.14 1.30
CA LEU A 184 9.86 1.36 1.05
C LEU A 184 11.26 1.10 0.46
N LYS A 185 11.87 -0.05 0.76
CA LYS A 185 13.15 -0.46 0.18
C LYS A 185 12.99 -0.92 -1.27
N ILE A 186 12.00 -1.79 -1.54
CA ILE A 186 11.87 -2.46 -2.84
C ILE A 186 11.08 -1.69 -3.89
N VAL A 187 10.25 -0.72 -3.51
CA VAL A 187 9.44 0.06 -4.46
C VAL A 187 10.32 0.94 -5.34
N GLU A 188 9.95 1.06 -6.61
CA GLU A 188 10.69 1.79 -7.64
C GLU A 188 9.77 2.67 -8.49
N SER A 189 10.38 3.64 -9.19
CA SER A 189 9.67 4.54 -10.09
C SER A 189 8.89 3.76 -11.16
N GLY A 190 7.61 4.11 -11.30
CA GLY A 190 6.67 3.49 -12.23
C GLY A 190 5.87 2.32 -11.65
N ASP A 191 6.21 1.80 -10.47
CA ASP A 191 5.39 0.77 -9.82
C ASP A 191 4.00 1.33 -9.48
N LEU A 192 2.97 0.48 -9.58
CA LEU A 192 1.59 0.87 -9.25
C LEU A 192 1.33 0.71 -7.76
N LEU A 193 0.62 1.69 -7.21
CA LEU A 193 0.07 1.66 -5.87
C LEU A 193 -1.46 1.56 -5.99
N LEU A 194 -2.04 0.52 -5.40
CA LEU A 194 -3.48 0.27 -5.39
C LEU A 194 -4.01 0.46 -3.97
N PHE A 195 -5.00 1.34 -3.82
CA PHE A 195 -5.54 1.69 -2.52
C PHE A 195 -7.00 1.25 -2.38
N GLU A 196 -7.35 0.84 -1.17
CA GLU A 196 -8.72 0.70 -0.70
C GLU A 196 -9.04 1.84 0.26
N THR A 197 -10.06 2.64 -0.04
CA THR A 197 -10.51 3.75 0.83
C THR A 197 -11.78 3.40 1.62
N ASN A 198 -11.94 4.02 2.79
CA ASN A 198 -13.13 3.90 3.63
C ASN A 198 -14.07 5.12 3.50
N ASN A 199 -14.52 5.40 2.28
CA ASN A 199 -15.64 6.32 2.08
C ASN A 199 -16.82 5.60 1.41
N THR A 200 -18.03 6.13 1.61
CA THR A 200 -19.28 5.49 1.16
C THR A 200 -19.35 5.34 -0.36
N GLY A 201 -18.82 6.32 -1.10
CA GLY A 201 -18.73 6.28 -2.56
C GLY A 201 -17.78 5.18 -3.06
N ALA A 202 -16.63 4.99 -2.42
CA ALA A 202 -15.67 3.97 -2.77
C ALA A 202 -16.19 2.56 -2.47
N LYS A 203 -16.92 2.37 -1.37
CA LYS A 203 -17.60 1.08 -1.11
C LYS A 203 -18.58 0.74 -2.22
N LEU A 204 -19.36 1.72 -2.69
CA LEU A 204 -20.29 1.51 -3.81
C LEU A 204 -19.55 1.23 -5.12
N GLN A 205 -18.46 1.95 -5.39
CA GLN A 205 -17.61 1.70 -6.56
C GLN A 205 -17.06 0.28 -6.55
N ARG A 206 -16.49 -0.20 -5.42
CA ARG A 206 -15.94 -1.55 -5.28
C ARG A 206 -16.99 -2.63 -5.50
N VAL A 207 -18.21 -2.43 -5.00
CA VAL A 207 -19.35 -3.33 -5.25
C VAL A 207 -19.70 -3.36 -6.73
N PHE A 208 -19.75 -2.21 -7.40
CA PHE A 208 -20.11 -2.12 -8.82
C PHE A 208 -19.01 -2.64 -9.75
N THR A 209 -17.74 -2.40 -9.44
CA THR A 209 -16.59 -2.83 -10.26
C THR A 209 -16.10 -4.23 -9.91
N ASN A 210 -16.65 -4.84 -8.86
CA ASN A 210 -16.22 -6.11 -8.28
C ASN A 210 -14.69 -6.14 -8.04
N THR A 211 -14.17 -5.09 -7.39
CA THR A 211 -12.74 -4.96 -7.07
C THR A 211 -12.45 -4.65 -5.62
N LYS A 212 -11.25 -5.05 -5.19
CA LYS A 212 -10.71 -4.76 -3.86
C LYS A 212 -10.21 -3.31 -3.71
N TYR A 213 -9.90 -2.65 -4.83
CA TYR A 213 -9.30 -1.32 -4.87
C TYR A 213 -10.19 -0.35 -5.64
N ASP A 214 -10.25 0.88 -5.15
CA ASP A 214 -11.03 1.99 -5.72
C ASP A 214 -10.14 3.12 -6.24
N HIS A 215 -8.85 3.11 -5.86
CA HIS A 215 -7.92 4.19 -6.17
C HIS A 215 -6.56 3.65 -6.62
N VAL A 216 -5.88 4.39 -7.50
CA VAL A 216 -4.61 3.99 -8.11
C VAL A 216 -3.67 5.18 -8.24
N ALA A 217 -2.41 4.99 -7.89
CA ALA A 217 -1.35 5.99 -8.01
C ALA A 217 -0.06 5.36 -8.54
N ILE A 218 0.94 6.19 -8.81
CA ILE A 218 2.26 5.76 -9.26
C ILE A 218 3.30 6.08 -8.18
N ALA A 219 4.16 5.11 -7.87
CA ALA A 219 5.35 5.33 -7.07
C ALA A 219 6.43 6.03 -7.90
N ILE A 220 7.05 7.06 -7.34
CA ILE A 220 8.20 7.75 -7.94
C ILE A 220 9.28 7.88 -6.86
N LYS A 221 10.43 7.27 -7.10
CA LYS A 221 11.56 7.27 -6.19
C LYS A 221 12.58 8.29 -6.69
N MET A 222 12.86 9.29 -5.86
CA MET A 222 13.79 10.36 -6.20
C MET A 222 15.23 9.94 -5.91
N ALA A 223 16.21 10.71 -6.43
CA ALA A 223 17.65 10.47 -6.21
C ALA A 223 18.05 10.37 -4.72
N ASN A 224 17.37 11.11 -3.85
CA ASN A 224 17.54 11.05 -2.39
C ASN A 224 16.91 9.80 -1.74
N LYS A 225 16.42 8.85 -2.55
CA LYS A 225 15.75 7.60 -2.17
C LYS A 225 14.41 7.75 -1.46
N TYR A 226 13.90 8.98 -1.29
CA TYR A 226 12.55 9.18 -0.78
C TYR A 226 11.53 8.74 -1.82
N LEU A 227 10.48 8.07 -1.30
CA LEU A 227 9.32 7.69 -2.09
C LEU A 227 8.35 8.86 -2.13
N PHE A 228 7.94 9.21 -3.35
CA PHE A 228 6.83 10.09 -3.61
C PHE A 228 5.69 9.31 -4.26
N VAL A 229 4.47 9.68 -3.91
CA VAL A 229 3.24 9.18 -4.51
C VAL A 229 2.74 10.23 -5.49
N PHE A 230 2.60 9.81 -6.75
CA PHE A 230 2.02 10.62 -7.80
C PHE A 230 0.58 10.19 -8.02
N ASP A 231 -0.35 11.05 -7.62
CA ASP A 231 -1.76 10.74 -7.47
C ASP A 231 -2.64 11.88 -8.01
N ALA A 232 -3.89 11.57 -8.35
CA ALA A 232 -4.94 12.56 -8.59
C ALA A 232 -6.23 12.20 -7.84
N ASN A 233 -6.74 13.15 -7.07
CA ASN A 233 -8.05 13.02 -6.43
C ASN A 233 -8.95 14.22 -6.76
N ALA A 234 -10.26 14.09 -6.53
CA ALA A 234 -11.24 15.11 -6.88
C ALA A 234 -11.05 16.41 -6.09
N ASP A 235 -10.65 16.32 -4.82
CA ASP A 235 -10.60 17.47 -3.91
C ASP A 235 -9.34 18.33 -4.08
N THR A 236 -8.22 17.72 -4.46
CA THR A 236 -6.89 18.38 -4.51
C THR A 236 -6.26 18.37 -5.89
N GLY A 237 -6.85 17.67 -6.85
CA GLY A 237 -6.31 17.52 -8.20
C GLY A 237 -5.08 16.61 -8.21
N VAL A 238 -4.13 16.90 -9.11
CA VAL A 238 -2.87 16.17 -9.23
C VAL A 238 -1.93 16.55 -8.08
N THR A 239 -1.48 15.55 -7.34
CA THR A 239 -0.58 15.70 -6.19
C THR A 239 0.69 14.87 -6.38
N PHE A 240 1.78 15.40 -5.82
CA PHE A 240 3.08 14.72 -5.78
C PHE A 240 3.64 14.88 -4.38
N MET A 241 3.47 13.85 -3.55
CA MET A 241 3.66 13.95 -2.11
C MET A 241 4.60 12.87 -1.59
N GLU A 242 5.48 13.22 -0.67
CA GLU A 242 6.32 12.24 0.01
C GLU A 242 5.45 11.22 0.75
N TRP A 243 5.83 9.94 0.72
CA TRP A 243 5.07 8.84 1.33
C TRP A 243 4.66 9.09 2.78
N SER A 244 5.58 9.60 3.60
CA SER A 244 5.35 9.91 5.02
C SER A 244 4.18 10.88 5.19
N GLN A 245 4.17 11.96 4.42
CA GLN A 245 3.09 12.95 4.40
C GLN A 245 1.82 12.38 3.78
N PHE A 246 1.95 11.60 2.70
CA PHE A 246 0.83 11.03 1.98
C PHE A 246 0.00 10.10 2.88
N ILE A 247 0.66 9.21 3.63
CA ILE A 247 -0.03 8.26 4.49
C ILE A 247 -0.61 8.91 5.76
N GLU A 248 -0.01 10.02 6.22
CA GLU A 248 -0.49 10.80 7.35
C GLU A 248 -1.72 11.64 6.98
N ILE A 249 -1.71 12.30 5.83
CA ILE A 249 -2.80 13.17 5.37
C ILE A 249 -4.01 12.35 4.90
N ASN A 250 -3.78 11.19 4.29
CA ASN A 250 -4.83 10.34 3.76
C ASN A 250 -5.11 9.16 4.70
N ASP A 251 -5.65 9.47 5.86
CA ASP A 251 -6.01 8.49 6.89
C ASP A 251 -7.08 7.48 6.42
N LEU A 252 -7.89 7.86 5.42
CA LEU A 252 -8.94 7.04 4.79
C LEU A 252 -8.44 5.79 4.05
N TYR A 253 -7.14 5.68 3.75
CA TYR A 253 -6.59 4.49 3.09
C TYR A 253 -6.46 3.35 4.08
N GLU A 254 -7.25 2.30 3.89
CA GLU A 254 -7.20 1.15 4.79
C GLU A 254 -6.33 0.02 4.26
N LYS A 255 -6.14 -0.09 2.94
CA LYS A 255 -5.28 -1.11 2.35
C LYS A 255 -4.44 -0.51 1.24
N LEU A 256 -3.19 -0.92 1.19
CA LEU A 256 -2.27 -0.67 0.09
C LEU A 256 -1.82 -2.01 -0.49
N ALA A 257 -1.85 -2.15 -1.81
CA ALA A 257 -1.06 -3.14 -2.52
C ALA A 257 -0.16 -2.46 -3.55
N ILE A 258 0.97 -3.10 -3.81
CA ILE A 258 1.88 -2.72 -4.88
C ILE A 258 1.81 -3.73 -6.01
N ARG A 259 1.99 -3.25 -7.23
CA ARG A 259 2.30 -4.10 -8.38
C ARG A 259 3.56 -3.57 -9.06
N LYS A 260 4.58 -4.43 -9.17
CA LYS A 260 5.88 -4.05 -9.71
C LYS A 260 5.94 -4.27 -11.21
N LEU A 261 6.54 -3.30 -11.91
CA LEU A 261 6.90 -3.48 -13.31
C LEU A 261 8.12 -4.39 -13.45
N MET A 262 8.07 -5.32 -14.38
CA MET A 262 9.15 -6.27 -14.65
C MET A 262 9.59 -6.13 -16.10
N ASN A 263 10.86 -6.43 -16.37
CA ASN A 263 11.46 -6.33 -17.70
C ASN A 263 11.40 -4.90 -18.29
N VAL A 264 11.65 -3.89 -17.46
CA VAL A 264 11.67 -2.48 -17.87
C VAL A 264 13.05 -1.87 -17.63
N ASP A 265 13.46 -0.93 -18.49
CA ASP A 265 14.57 -0.04 -18.19
C ASP A 265 14.12 0.99 -17.13
N ARG A 266 14.51 0.76 -15.88
CA ARG A 266 14.13 1.62 -14.76
C ARG A 266 14.67 3.04 -14.87
N ILE A 267 15.83 3.23 -15.52
CA ILE A 267 16.41 4.56 -15.71
C ILE A 267 15.56 5.35 -16.71
N GLU A 268 15.14 4.70 -17.80
CA GLU A 268 14.26 5.29 -18.79
C GLU A 268 12.89 5.64 -18.20
N ILE A 269 12.29 4.72 -17.42
CA ILE A 269 11.00 4.96 -16.75
C ILE A 269 11.10 6.13 -15.78
N GLU A 270 12.15 6.20 -14.96
CA GLU A 270 12.34 7.31 -14.03
C GLU A 270 12.45 8.65 -14.76
N LYS A 271 13.28 8.72 -15.81
CA LYS A 271 13.44 9.91 -16.63
C LYS A 271 12.10 10.36 -17.23
N LYS A 272 11.37 9.45 -17.90
CA LYS A 272 10.09 9.77 -18.54
C LYS A 272 9.02 10.16 -17.52
N MET A 273 9.00 9.55 -16.34
CA MET A 273 8.09 9.95 -15.25
C MET A 273 8.40 11.36 -14.76
N ILE A 274 9.66 11.73 -14.59
CA ILE A 274 10.06 13.10 -14.21
C ILE A 274 9.66 14.11 -15.28
N GLU A 275 9.91 13.81 -16.56
CA GLU A 275 9.46 14.67 -17.67
C GLU A 275 7.94 14.83 -17.69
N PHE A 276 7.20 13.74 -17.50
CA PHE A 276 5.74 13.77 -17.42
C PHE A 276 5.25 14.61 -16.23
N LEU A 277 5.87 14.44 -15.05
CA LEU A 277 5.59 15.25 -13.87
C LEU A 277 5.79 16.75 -14.18
N GLN A 278 6.88 17.13 -14.82
CA GLN A 278 7.14 18.53 -15.18
C GLN A 278 6.07 19.08 -16.14
N GLN A 279 5.53 18.25 -17.03
CA GLN A 279 4.47 18.66 -17.96
C GLN A 279 3.10 18.85 -17.30
N VAL A 280 2.81 18.12 -16.22
CA VAL A 280 1.49 18.13 -15.55
C VAL A 280 1.48 18.96 -14.27
N HIS A 281 2.63 19.16 -13.63
CA HIS A 281 2.76 19.88 -12.38
C HIS A 281 2.43 21.38 -12.54
N GLY A 282 1.65 21.93 -11.60
CA GLY A 282 1.24 23.34 -11.60
C GLY A 282 0.07 23.69 -12.54
N LYS A 283 -0.42 22.75 -13.35
CA LYS A 283 -1.65 22.96 -14.13
C LYS A 283 -2.86 22.84 -13.19
N LYS A 284 -3.57 23.96 -12.98
CA LYS A 284 -4.91 23.95 -12.34
C LYS A 284 -5.82 23.02 -13.14
N TYR A 285 -6.57 22.18 -12.42
CA TYR A 285 -7.51 21.19 -12.93
C TYR A 285 -8.41 21.72 -14.06
N GLU A 286 -8.79 23.00 -14.04
CA GLU A 286 -9.87 23.50 -14.90
C GLU A 286 -9.49 23.95 -16.33
N VAL A 287 -8.25 24.34 -16.65
CA VAL A 287 -8.03 25.10 -17.91
C VAL A 287 -7.51 24.26 -19.08
N THR A 288 -6.81 23.16 -18.82
CA THR A 288 -6.36 22.23 -19.88
C THR A 288 -7.27 21.00 -19.99
N PHE A 289 -7.83 20.52 -18.87
CA PHE A 289 -8.69 19.35 -18.88
C PHE A 289 -10.11 19.64 -19.38
N SER A 290 -10.72 20.80 -19.10
CA SER A 290 -12.03 21.17 -19.66
C SER A 290 -12.07 21.21 -21.19
N LYS A 291 -10.92 21.47 -21.84
CA LYS A 291 -10.78 21.40 -23.31
C LYS A 291 -10.60 19.97 -23.82
N LEU A 292 -10.00 19.08 -23.01
CA LEU A 292 -9.86 17.65 -23.30
C LEU A 292 -11.16 16.86 -23.06
N PHE A 293 -12.02 17.31 -22.13
CA PHE A 293 -13.30 16.66 -21.79
C PHE A 293 -14.50 17.16 -22.59
N ARG A 294 -14.34 18.15 -23.48
CA ARG A 294 -15.44 18.66 -24.32
C ARG A 294 -15.72 17.80 -25.56
N GLN A 295 -14.92 16.76 -25.83
CA GLN A 295 -15.23 15.78 -26.86
C GLN A 295 -15.92 14.55 -26.23
N LYS A 296 -17.26 14.58 -26.28
CA LYS A 296 -18.26 13.58 -25.86
C LYS A 296 -18.75 13.66 -24.41
N SER A 297 -19.57 14.68 -24.15
CA SER A 297 -20.65 14.59 -23.16
C SER A 297 -21.91 15.27 -23.70
N LEU A 298 -22.73 14.49 -24.40
CA LEU A 298 -24.15 14.80 -24.62
C LEU A 298 -24.95 13.95 -23.64
N SER A 299 -25.16 14.45 -22.42
CA SER A 299 -26.37 14.27 -21.62
C SER A 299 -26.18 14.89 -20.23
N PRO A 300 -27.13 15.73 -19.75
CA PRO A 300 -27.08 16.29 -18.41
C PRO A 300 -28.00 15.47 -17.49
N SER A 301 -27.42 14.58 -16.68
CA SER A 301 -28.11 14.07 -15.49
C SER A 301 -27.10 13.77 -14.38
N LYS A 302 -27.31 14.45 -13.24
CA LYS A 302 -26.51 14.40 -12.02
C LYS A 302 -26.47 12.99 -11.41
N SER A 303 -25.28 12.39 -11.34
CA SER A 303 -24.82 11.53 -10.22
C SER A 303 -23.36 11.08 -10.39
N ASN A 304 -22.51 11.46 -9.42
CA ASN A 304 -21.19 10.92 -9.06
C ASN A 304 -20.03 10.97 -10.07
N GLU A 305 -19.27 12.07 -10.00
CA GLU A 305 -17.99 12.33 -10.69
C GLU A 305 -16.80 11.60 -10.04
N SER A 306 -16.58 10.33 -10.33
CA SER A 306 -15.44 9.59 -9.77
C SER A 306 -14.55 8.93 -10.83
N PHE A 307 -13.85 9.70 -11.67
CA PHE A 307 -12.74 9.17 -12.51
C PHE A 307 -11.66 10.22 -12.82
N PHE A 308 -10.62 10.33 -11.98
CA PHE A 308 -9.44 11.17 -12.30
C PHE A 308 -8.06 10.60 -11.89
N CYS A 309 -8.00 9.51 -11.09
CA CYS A 309 -6.73 8.84 -10.73
C CYS A 309 -6.23 7.90 -11.84
N SER A 310 -7.08 6.99 -12.30
CA SER A 310 -6.77 6.00 -13.33
C SER A 310 -6.41 6.61 -14.70
N GLU A 311 -7.02 7.73 -15.06
CA GLU A 311 -6.64 8.47 -16.28
C GLU A 311 -5.22 9.05 -16.18
N LEU A 312 -4.86 9.63 -15.03
CA LEU A 312 -3.51 10.15 -14.79
C LEU A 312 -2.48 9.04 -14.95
N VAL A 313 -2.75 7.89 -14.32
CA VAL A 313 -1.88 6.71 -14.41
C VAL A 313 -1.78 6.22 -15.85
N ALA A 314 -2.90 6.11 -16.58
CA ALA A 314 -2.91 5.71 -17.98
C ALA A 314 -2.10 6.67 -18.86
N LYS A 315 -2.20 7.99 -18.65
CA LYS A 315 -1.41 9.00 -19.38
C LYS A 315 0.08 8.87 -19.09
N ALA A 316 0.46 8.76 -17.82
CA ALA A 316 1.85 8.58 -17.42
C ALA A 316 2.43 7.29 -18.00
N PHE A 317 1.67 6.19 -17.97
CA PHE A 317 2.10 4.90 -18.51
C PHE A 317 2.28 4.95 -20.03
N LYS A 318 1.35 5.57 -20.77
CA LYS A 318 1.52 5.79 -22.21
C LYS A 318 2.71 6.68 -22.54
N TYR A 319 2.92 7.75 -21.77
CA TYR A 319 4.08 8.63 -21.95
C TYR A 319 5.39 7.83 -21.76
N CYS A 320 5.40 6.92 -20.79
CA CYS A 320 6.50 5.99 -20.56
C CYS A 320 6.61 4.88 -21.62
N GLY A 321 5.64 4.76 -22.54
CA GLY A 321 5.59 3.70 -23.52
C GLY A 321 5.17 2.34 -22.96
N LEU A 322 4.58 2.29 -21.75
CA LEU A 322 4.14 1.06 -21.06
C LEU A 322 2.77 0.56 -21.52
N LEU A 323 1.92 1.47 -22.01
CA LEU A 323 0.59 1.18 -22.55
C LEU A 323 0.49 1.62 -24.01
N GLU A 324 -0.32 0.91 -24.77
CA GLU A 324 -0.64 1.27 -26.16
C GLU A 324 -1.38 2.62 -26.22
N SER A 325 -1.14 3.37 -27.29
CA SER A 325 -1.65 4.73 -27.46
C SER A 325 -3.08 4.79 -28.02
N ASP A 326 -3.59 3.68 -28.56
CA ASP A 326 -4.84 3.54 -29.28
C ASP A 326 -6.09 3.77 -28.41
N LYS A 327 -6.11 3.22 -27.19
CA LYS A 327 -7.24 3.30 -26.27
C LYS A 327 -7.16 4.59 -25.46
N ALA A 328 -8.12 5.51 -25.57
CA ALA A 328 -8.12 6.79 -24.83
C ALA A 328 -7.87 6.63 -23.31
N SER A 329 -7.00 7.47 -22.72
CA SER A 329 -6.64 7.34 -21.30
C SER A 329 -7.82 7.54 -20.34
N SER A 330 -8.80 8.36 -20.73
CA SER A 330 -10.04 8.60 -19.98
C SER A 330 -10.99 7.39 -19.95
N SER A 331 -10.72 6.36 -20.77
CA SER A 331 -11.48 5.11 -20.75
C SER A 331 -10.93 4.08 -19.74
N PHE A 332 -9.85 4.43 -19.02
CA PHE A 332 -9.31 3.59 -17.98
C PHE A 332 -10.03 3.81 -16.66
N LEU A 333 -10.40 2.72 -16.01
CA LEU A 333 -10.98 2.71 -14.66
C LEU A 333 -9.96 2.10 -13.70
N PRO A 334 -9.97 2.42 -12.39
CA PRO A 334 -9.03 1.85 -11.43
C PRO A 334 -9.01 0.32 -11.43
N VAL A 335 -10.18 -0.31 -11.57
CA VAL A 335 -10.33 -1.78 -11.73
C VAL A 335 -9.49 -2.37 -12.85
N GLN A 336 -9.22 -1.63 -13.93
CA GLN A 336 -8.42 -2.17 -15.02
C GLN A 336 -6.95 -2.33 -14.60
N PHE A 337 -6.48 -1.54 -13.63
CA PHE A 337 -5.14 -1.67 -13.06
C PHE A 337 -5.00 -2.79 -12.02
N THR A 338 -6.12 -3.34 -11.54
CA THR A 338 -6.16 -4.50 -10.64
C THR A 338 -6.22 -5.84 -11.39
N LYS A 339 -6.37 -5.81 -12.72
CA LYS A 339 -6.41 -6.99 -13.59
C LYS A 339 -5.09 -7.12 -14.35
N GLN A 340 -4.89 -8.22 -15.07
CA GLN A 340 -3.73 -8.35 -15.94
C GLN A 340 -3.77 -7.27 -17.03
N LEU A 341 -2.91 -6.26 -16.90
CA LEU A 341 -2.77 -5.19 -17.87
C LEU A 341 -2.00 -5.71 -19.08
N LYS A 342 -2.50 -5.42 -20.29
CA LYS A 342 -1.72 -5.61 -21.51
C LYS A 342 -0.72 -4.47 -21.59
N LEU A 343 0.54 -4.77 -21.29
CA LEU A 343 1.66 -3.85 -21.41
C LEU A 343 2.43 -4.13 -22.71
N THR A 344 3.11 -3.12 -23.22
CA THR A 344 3.92 -3.22 -24.44
C THR A 344 5.22 -4.01 -24.20
N ASN A 345 5.92 -4.38 -25.27
CA ASN A 345 7.33 -4.81 -25.23
C ASN A 345 7.67 -5.94 -24.23
N GLN A 346 6.79 -6.93 -24.06
CA GLN A 346 6.96 -8.06 -23.11
C GLN A 346 7.10 -7.63 -21.64
N ILE A 347 6.74 -6.38 -21.33
CA ILE A 347 6.72 -5.86 -19.97
C ILE A 347 5.66 -6.63 -19.19
N GLN A 348 6.01 -7.02 -17.97
CA GLN A 348 5.11 -7.71 -17.07
C GLN A 348 4.83 -6.84 -15.86
N ILE A 349 3.70 -7.10 -15.21
CA ILE A 349 3.36 -6.49 -13.94
C ILE A 349 2.99 -7.60 -12.96
N THR A 350 3.56 -7.57 -11.76
CA THR A 350 3.33 -8.61 -10.75
C THR A 350 1.87 -8.63 -10.30
N ASP A 351 1.46 -9.70 -9.63
CA ASP A 351 0.23 -9.67 -8.83
C ASP A 351 0.35 -8.72 -7.62
N ASP A 352 -0.77 -8.53 -6.92
CA ASP A 352 -0.87 -7.66 -5.77
C ASP A 352 0.00 -8.16 -4.61
N ILE A 353 0.92 -7.30 -4.14
CA ILE A 353 1.66 -7.51 -2.90
C ILE A 353 1.14 -6.51 -1.88
N VAL A 354 0.43 -6.98 -0.87
CA VAL A 354 -0.21 -6.13 0.15
C VAL A 354 0.84 -5.62 1.14
N VAL A 355 0.78 -4.33 1.45
CA VAL A 355 1.70 -3.69 2.41
C VAL A 355 1.04 -3.63 3.79
N ILE A 356 1.70 -4.24 4.79
CA ILE A 356 1.32 -4.10 6.20
C ILE A 356 1.73 -2.70 6.66
N LEU A 357 0.74 -1.80 6.77
CA LEU A 357 0.95 -0.42 7.17
C LEU A 357 1.26 -0.34 8.67
N LYS A 358 2.23 0.48 9.06
CA LYS A 358 2.63 0.69 10.47
C LYS A 358 1.45 1.09 11.35
N LYS A 359 0.50 1.87 10.82
CA LYS A 359 -0.70 2.31 11.56
C LYS A 359 -1.61 1.15 11.99
N HIS A 360 -1.46 -0.03 11.40
CA HIS A 360 -2.22 -1.25 11.71
C HIS A 360 -1.48 -2.23 12.62
N LEU A 361 -0.24 -1.89 13.01
CA LEU A 361 0.51 -2.66 13.99
C LEU A 361 0.09 -2.29 15.42
N THR A 362 0.26 -3.22 16.35
CA THR A 362 0.19 -2.90 17.78
C THR A 362 1.37 -2.01 18.15
N LYS A 363 1.12 -1.00 19.01
CA LYS A 363 2.17 -0.12 19.53
C LYS A 363 3.19 -0.87 20.38
#